data_AF-A0AA51R907-F1
#
_entry.id   AF-A0AA51R907-F1
#
_cell.length_a   1.000
_cell.length_b   1.000
_cell.length_c   1.000
_cell.angle_alpha   90.00
_cell.angle_beta   90.00
_cell.angle_gamma   90.00
#
_symmetry.space_group_name_H-M   'P 1'
#
loop_
_entity.id
_entity.type
_entity.pdbx_description
1 polymer ?
#
loop_
_entity_poly.entity_id
_entity_poly.type
_entity_poly.pdbx_seq_one_letter_code
_entity_poly.pdbx_strand_id
1 'polypeptide(L)'
;MRYQLKSIFRNRITLTVLVIIIILNLYTVINLEKEAYSSNSKIVNNLALNIIRMKDAQERTKSSVKARYKDPEILGYSENYEKFRDWAISNAERKIEIYENLDPEEYSDELLTMEIMETMSVMDVNADLEEGRPLSEEIFKEDIKYLELKEELPFDSNKLMLYAFDVKEDRHSVYNGVKFFVTRLLDLYKTKEKRLELDIASPWTFYVRKVGFEGFSVPVLCTIFLVYTCSMVVEDRKSRSMQLVKVLPKNRGYIFGHYYTAILLSVFIILIISFLIPILFMGIRHGFGGLRNLILVDPKGFTSFNGYEHVDIWGTLGIGRFATSSMNMNHGAMPSNQLELYPLWKVMGLSMIPAILKLLFLTLLGVGIGLCISNKNTSILVTSLVAVIYIVFQLYGSDMLFNPLSIGSAWNITLGGMAFTWVRAVVVLVVALIVSTTIIYTIISKQDFNV
;
A
#
# COMPACT_ATOMS: atom_id res chain seq x y z
N MET A 1 21.95 12.62 27.59
CA MET A 1 20.84 12.04 26.82
C MET A 1 19.58 11.77 27.65
N ARG A 2 19.58 10.90 28.69
CA ARG A 2 18.39 10.55 29.50
C ARG A 2 17.59 11.77 30.03
N TYR A 3 18.27 12.73 30.66
CA TYR A 3 17.60 13.92 31.22
C TYR A 3 17.02 14.85 30.15
N GLN A 4 17.65 14.94 28.98
CA GLN A 4 17.13 15.74 27.87
C GLN A 4 15.91 15.10 27.26
N LEU A 5 15.90 13.80 27.01
CA LEU A 5 14.69 13.10 26.56
C LEU A 5 13.55 13.32 27.55
N LYS A 6 13.80 13.19 28.86
CA LYS A 6 12.80 13.49 29.89
C LYS A 6 12.27 14.93 29.82
N SER A 7 13.14 15.90 29.54
CA SER A 7 12.76 17.31 29.33
C SER A 7 11.90 17.48 28.07
N ILE A 8 12.31 16.86 26.96
CA ILE A 8 11.59 16.90 25.67
C ILE A 8 10.17 16.36 25.85
N PHE A 9 9.98 15.24 26.54
CA PHE A 9 8.65 14.65 26.78
C PHE A 9 7.81 15.38 27.82
N ARG A 10 8.41 16.23 28.66
CA ARG A 10 7.68 17.16 29.55
C ARG A 10 7.29 18.46 28.83
N ASN A 11 7.83 18.71 27.65
CA ASN A 11 7.52 19.90 26.87
C ASN A 11 6.08 19.82 26.32
N ARG A 12 5.34 20.93 26.46
CA ARG A 12 3.98 21.09 25.92
C ARG A 12 3.95 20.85 24.40
N ILE A 13 4.98 21.29 23.66
CA ILE A 13 5.07 21.11 22.21
C ILE A 13 5.04 19.61 21.84
N THR A 14 5.85 18.80 22.52
CA THR A 14 5.89 17.34 22.31
C THR A 14 4.55 16.69 22.62
N LEU A 15 3.91 17.08 23.73
CA LEU A 15 2.58 16.57 24.09
C LEU A 15 1.52 16.94 23.06
N THR A 16 1.50 18.19 22.58
CA THR A 16 0.58 18.64 21.54
C THR A 16 0.76 17.86 20.24
N VAL A 17 2.01 17.66 19.79
CA VAL A 17 2.31 16.89 18.58
C VAL A 17 1.88 15.43 18.73
N LEU A 18 2.16 14.80 19.87
CA LEU A 18 1.73 13.44 20.14
C LEU A 18 0.20 13.31 20.09
N VAL A 19 -0.53 14.24 20.72
CA VAL A 19 -2.00 14.28 20.72
C VAL A 19 -2.55 14.44 19.30
N ILE A 20 -1.99 15.35 18.50
CA ILE A 20 -2.42 15.54 17.10
C ILE A 20 -2.26 14.25 16.30
N ILE A 21 -1.13 13.56 16.41
CA ILE A 21 -0.88 12.32 15.66
C ILE A 21 -1.81 11.20 16.15
N ILE A 22 -2.06 11.10 17.45
CA ILE A 22 -3.03 10.13 17.99
C ILE A 22 -4.43 10.40 17.42
N ILE A 23 -4.89 11.66 17.36
CA ILE A 23 -6.18 12.01 16.76
C ILE A 23 -6.23 11.62 15.28
N LEU A 24 -5.17 11.91 14.51
CA LEU A 24 -5.08 11.53 13.11
C LEU A 24 -5.13 10.01 12.91
N ASN A 25 -4.54 9.23 13.81
CA ASN A 25 -4.58 7.77 13.75
C ASN A 25 -5.95 7.22 14.17
N LEU A 26 -6.58 7.81 15.20
CA LEU A 26 -7.94 7.45 15.61
C LEU A 26 -8.96 7.68 14.51
N TYR A 27 -8.82 8.76 13.73
CA TYR A 27 -9.66 9.00 12.55
C TYR A 27 -9.63 7.81 11.57
N THR A 28 -8.42 7.32 11.25
CA THR A 28 -8.24 6.14 10.38
C THR A 28 -8.85 4.88 10.99
N VAL A 29 -8.67 4.65 12.30
CA VAL A 29 -9.28 3.52 13.01
C VAL A 29 -10.80 3.57 12.93
N ILE A 30 -11.41 4.73 13.23
CA ILE A 30 -12.87 4.90 13.20
C ILE A 30 -13.42 4.66 11.80
N ASN A 31 -12.76 5.16 10.76
CA ASN A 31 -13.20 4.95 9.39
C ASN A 31 -13.09 3.47 8.97
N LEU A 32 -11.99 2.82 9.32
CA LEU A 32 -11.80 1.39 9.02
C LEU A 32 -12.84 0.52 9.73
N GLU A 33 -13.17 0.83 10.98
CA GLU A 33 -14.23 0.15 11.74
C GLU A 33 -15.61 0.34 11.11
N LYS A 34 -15.94 1.55 10.65
CA LYS A 34 -17.20 1.82 9.94
C LYS A 34 -17.29 1.05 8.62
N GLU A 35 -16.19 0.95 7.89
CA GLU A 35 -16.12 0.21 6.65
C GLU A 35 -16.26 -1.28 6.88
N ALA A 36 -15.52 -1.83 7.86
CA ALA A 36 -15.63 -3.24 8.24
C ALA A 36 -17.05 -3.61 8.69
N TYR A 37 -17.71 -2.75 9.48
CA TYR A 37 -19.10 -2.97 9.91
C TYR A 37 -20.11 -3.02 8.75
N SER A 38 -19.81 -2.31 7.65
CA SER A 38 -20.68 -2.26 6.45
C SER A 38 -20.17 -3.15 5.31
N SER A 39 -19.13 -3.95 5.52
CA SER A 39 -18.47 -4.73 4.46
C SER A 39 -19.41 -5.79 3.89
N ASN A 40 -20.00 -6.65 4.73
CA ASN A 40 -20.90 -7.72 4.30
C ASN A 40 -22.07 -7.19 3.46
N SER A 41 -22.75 -6.13 3.93
CA SER A 41 -23.88 -5.56 3.19
C SER A 41 -23.47 -4.94 1.85
N LYS A 42 -22.26 -4.37 1.74
CA LYS A 42 -21.70 -3.91 0.46
C LYS A 42 -21.39 -5.08 -0.47
N ILE A 43 -20.80 -6.16 0.05
CA ILE A 43 -20.48 -7.37 -0.72
C ILE A 43 -21.77 -7.96 -1.29
N VAL A 44 -22.78 -8.14 -0.45
CA VAL A 44 -24.11 -8.64 -0.83
C VAL A 44 -24.73 -7.78 -1.93
N ASN A 45 -24.78 -6.45 -1.74
CA ASN A 45 -25.34 -5.54 -2.75
C ASN A 45 -24.58 -5.62 -4.08
N ASN A 46 -23.25 -5.69 -4.04
CA ASN A 46 -22.42 -5.81 -5.23
C ASN A 46 -22.66 -7.15 -5.95
N LEU A 47 -22.75 -8.26 -5.21
CA LEU A 47 -23.05 -9.58 -5.75
C LEU A 47 -24.46 -9.60 -6.37
N ALA A 48 -25.47 -9.05 -5.69
CA ALA A 48 -26.85 -9.00 -6.19
C ALA A 48 -26.94 -8.21 -7.51
N LEU A 49 -26.29 -7.05 -7.57
CA LEU A 49 -26.20 -6.25 -8.81
C LEU A 49 -25.46 -7.01 -9.92
N ASN A 50 -24.39 -7.74 -9.58
CA ASN A 50 -23.66 -8.54 -10.55
C ASN A 50 -24.51 -9.69 -11.09
N ILE A 51 -25.26 -10.41 -10.24
CA ILE A 51 -26.19 -11.47 -10.65
C ILE A 51 -27.21 -10.94 -11.65
N ILE A 52 -27.81 -9.78 -11.40
CA ILE A 52 -28.77 -9.15 -12.34
C ILE A 52 -28.11 -8.93 -13.70
N ARG A 53 -26.88 -8.39 -13.72
CA ARG A 53 -26.13 -8.16 -14.96
C ARG A 53 -25.77 -9.46 -15.68
N MET A 54 -25.37 -10.49 -14.94
CA MET A 54 -25.02 -11.80 -15.48
C MET A 54 -26.23 -12.47 -16.13
N LYS A 55 -27.40 -12.46 -15.46
CA LYS A 55 -28.66 -13.02 -15.98
C LYS A 55 -29.08 -12.30 -17.28
N ASP A 56 -29.09 -10.96 -17.29
CA ASP A 56 -29.43 -10.17 -18.48
C ASP A 56 -28.43 -10.37 -19.65
N ALA A 57 -27.12 -10.48 -19.35
CA ALA A 57 -26.12 -10.80 -20.37
C ALA A 57 -26.32 -12.22 -20.94
N GLN A 58 -26.72 -13.18 -20.11
CA GLN A 58 -26.95 -14.55 -20.51
C GLN A 58 -28.17 -14.72 -21.41
N GLU A 59 -29.30 -14.08 -21.08
CA GLU A 59 -30.50 -14.08 -21.93
C GLU A 59 -30.23 -13.50 -23.33
N ARG A 60 -29.44 -12.41 -23.40
CA ARG A 60 -29.01 -11.82 -24.67
C ARG A 60 -28.10 -12.73 -25.48
N THR A 61 -27.13 -13.40 -24.84
CA THR A 61 -26.26 -14.37 -25.52
C THR A 61 -27.07 -15.57 -26.03
N LYS A 62 -27.93 -16.17 -25.20
CA LYS A 62 -28.83 -17.28 -25.58
C LYS A 62 -29.66 -16.95 -26.82
N SER A 63 -30.24 -15.76 -26.85
CA SER A 63 -31.10 -15.30 -27.95
C SER A 63 -30.32 -15.06 -29.25
N SER A 64 -29.10 -14.50 -29.14
CA SER A 64 -28.28 -14.17 -30.31
C SER A 64 -27.59 -15.39 -30.93
N VAL A 65 -27.07 -16.32 -30.12
CA VAL A 65 -26.38 -17.51 -30.63
C VAL A 65 -27.34 -18.44 -31.36
N LYS A 66 -28.49 -18.74 -30.77
CA LYS A 66 -29.53 -19.60 -31.39
C LYS A 66 -30.07 -19.02 -32.70
N ALA A 67 -30.04 -17.69 -32.86
CA ALA A 67 -30.48 -17.02 -34.07
C ALA A 67 -29.40 -16.96 -35.18
N ARG A 68 -28.10 -16.93 -34.82
CA ARG A 68 -26.99 -16.75 -35.78
C ARG A 68 -26.31 -18.04 -36.21
N TYR A 69 -26.16 -19.01 -35.32
CA TYR A 69 -25.31 -20.17 -35.56
C TYR A 69 -26.15 -21.45 -35.63
N LYS A 70 -25.88 -22.26 -36.67
CA LYS A 70 -26.49 -23.58 -36.89
C LYS A 70 -25.47 -24.72 -36.84
N ASP A 71 -24.19 -24.39 -36.70
CA ASP A 71 -23.11 -25.36 -36.59
C ASP A 71 -23.18 -26.05 -35.22
N PRO A 72 -23.32 -27.39 -35.17
CA PRO A 72 -23.35 -28.15 -33.92
C PRO A 72 -22.13 -27.93 -33.03
N GLU A 73 -20.95 -27.68 -33.60
CA GLU A 73 -19.73 -27.47 -32.84
C GLU A 73 -19.78 -26.13 -32.08
N ILE A 74 -20.11 -25.04 -32.78
CA ILE A 74 -20.26 -23.69 -32.18
C ILE A 74 -21.39 -23.68 -31.14
N LEU A 75 -22.49 -24.39 -31.40
CA LEU A 75 -23.58 -24.55 -30.43
C LEU A 75 -23.11 -25.26 -29.16
N GLY A 76 -22.27 -26.30 -29.28
CA GLY A 76 -21.67 -27.00 -28.15
C GLY A 76 -20.78 -26.10 -27.27
N TYR A 77 -19.99 -25.21 -27.88
CA TYR A 77 -19.21 -24.19 -27.13
C TYR A 77 -20.13 -23.21 -26.38
N SER A 78 -21.22 -22.77 -27.02
CA SER A 78 -22.19 -21.87 -26.39
C SER A 78 -22.89 -22.51 -25.20
N GLU A 79 -23.38 -23.75 -25.36
CA GLU A 79 -24.02 -24.49 -24.28
C GLU A 79 -23.06 -24.68 -23.10
N ASN A 80 -21.78 -24.94 -23.38
CA ASN A 80 -20.76 -25.04 -22.34
C ASN A 80 -20.56 -23.72 -21.58
N TYR A 81 -20.46 -22.60 -22.30
CA TYR A 81 -20.32 -21.28 -21.70
C TYR A 81 -21.57 -20.85 -20.92
N GLU A 82 -22.76 -21.27 -21.37
CA GLU A 82 -24.01 -21.09 -20.63
C GLU A 82 -23.98 -21.82 -19.29
N LYS A 83 -23.54 -23.08 -19.26
CA LYS A 83 -23.37 -23.84 -18.00
C LYS A 83 -22.38 -23.18 -17.05
N PHE A 84 -21.27 -22.65 -17.56
CA PHE A 84 -20.33 -21.87 -16.76
C PHE A 84 -20.99 -20.65 -16.13
N ARG A 85 -21.79 -19.89 -16.89
CA ARG A 85 -22.48 -18.70 -16.36
C ARG A 85 -23.57 -19.05 -15.36
N ASP A 86 -24.33 -20.12 -15.59
CA ASP A 86 -25.32 -20.63 -14.64
C ASP A 86 -24.64 -21.02 -13.31
N TRP A 87 -23.53 -21.74 -13.37
CA TRP A 87 -22.72 -22.10 -12.20
C TRP A 87 -22.17 -20.87 -11.46
N ALA A 88 -21.61 -19.89 -12.18
CA ALA A 88 -21.10 -18.66 -11.57
C ALA A 88 -22.20 -17.83 -10.90
N ILE A 89 -23.41 -17.82 -11.46
CA ILE A 89 -24.59 -17.21 -10.85
C ILE A 89 -24.96 -17.94 -9.56
N SER A 90 -25.02 -19.28 -9.57
CA SER A 90 -25.32 -20.08 -8.38
C SER A 90 -24.29 -19.88 -7.27
N ASN A 91 -22.99 -19.80 -7.60
CA ASN A 91 -21.96 -19.47 -6.61
C ASN A 91 -22.15 -18.06 -6.02
N ALA A 92 -22.49 -17.07 -6.85
CA ALA A 92 -22.77 -15.72 -6.36
C ALA A 92 -24.00 -15.68 -5.44
N GLU A 93 -25.05 -16.45 -5.74
CA GLU A 93 -26.22 -16.62 -4.89
C GLU A 93 -25.85 -17.29 -3.56
N ARG A 94 -25.01 -18.34 -3.60
CA ARG A 94 -24.48 -19.01 -2.41
C ARG A 94 -23.62 -18.08 -1.55
N LYS A 95 -22.77 -17.26 -2.16
CA LYS A 95 -22.00 -16.23 -1.45
C LYS A 95 -22.92 -15.22 -0.75
N ILE A 96 -23.98 -14.76 -1.40
CA ILE A 96 -24.98 -13.87 -0.77
C ILE A 96 -25.60 -14.56 0.45
N GLU A 97 -26.04 -15.81 0.32
CA GLU A 97 -26.59 -16.56 1.44
C GLU A 97 -25.61 -16.63 2.62
N ILE A 98 -24.33 -16.90 2.35
CA ILE A 98 -23.29 -16.94 3.38
C ILE A 98 -23.13 -15.56 4.05
N TYR A 99 -23.06 -14.48 3.28
CA TYR A 99 -22.84 -13.13 3.84
C TYR A 99 -24.07 -12.50 4.51
N GLU A 100 -25.30 -12.91 4.15
CA GLU A 100 -26.54 -12.40 4.74
C GLU A 100 -27.03 -13.24 5.93
N ASN A 101 -26.96 -14.57 5.81
CA ASN A 101 -27.70 -15.48 6.68
C ASN A 101 -26.81 -16.43 7.50
N LEU A 102 -25.52 -16.57 7.14
CA LEU A 102 -24.56 -17.45 7.82
C LEU A 102 -23.36 -16.65 8.34
N ASP A 103 -22.36 -17.35 8.90
CA ASP A 103 -21.11 -16.76 9.37
C ASP A 103 -19.99 -16.92 8.30
N PRO A 104 -19.54 -15.83 7.64
CA PRO A 104 -18.47 -15.92 6.66
C PRO A 104 -17.13 -16.47 7.19
N GLU A 105 -16.87 -16.40 8.49
CA GLU A 105 -15.66 -16.97 9.07
C GLU A 105 -15.73 -18.50 9.10
N GLU A 106 -16.89 -19.06 9.47
CA GLU A 106 -17.15 -20.50 9.46
C GLU A 106 -17.08 -21.08 8.04
N TYR A 107 -17.58 -20.34 7.05
CA TYR A 107 -17.62 -20.74 5.64
C TYR A 107 -16.43 -20.22 4.81
N SER A 108 -15.36 -19.78 5.47
CA SER A 108 -14.21 -19.14 4.80
C SER A 108 -13.52 -20.04 3.75
N ASP A 109 -13.42 -21.35 4.01
CA ASP A 109 -12.85 -22.32 3.07
C ASP A 109 -13.75 -22.54 1.84
N GLU A 110 -15.07 -22.54 2.02
CA GLU A 110 -16.05 -22.64 0.93
C GLU A 110 -15.97 -21.39 0.04
N LEU A 111 -15.97 -20.21 0.65
CA LEU A 111 -15.83 -18.92 -0.02
C LEU A 111 -14.53 -18.85 -0.84
N LEU A 112 -13.40 -19.22 -0.24
CA LEU A 112 -12.11 -19.24 -0.93
C LEU A 112 -12.11 -20.24 -2.09
N THR A 113 -12.69 -21.42 -1.90
CA THR A 113 -12.78 -22.45 -2.96
C THR A 113 -13.58 -21.95 -4.15
N MET A 114 -14.77 -21.38 -3.91
CA MET A 114 -15.58 -20.76 -4.97
C MET A 114 -14.81 -19.65 -5.69
N GLU A 115 -14.12 -18.76 -4.97
CA GLU A 115 -13.31 -17.70 -5.58
C GLU A 115 -12.14 -18.25 -6.41
N ILE A 116 -11.44 -19.29 -5.95
CA ILE A 116 -10.34 -19.94 -6.69
C ILE A 116 -10.88 -20.50 -8.00
N MET A 117 -11.96 -21.28 -7.96
CA MET A 117 -12.53 -21.94 -9.14
C MET A 117 -13.08 -20.93 -10.15
N GLU A 118 -13.77 -19.88 -9.69
CA GLU A 118 -14.25 -18.79 -10.55
C GLU A 118 -13.08 -18.08 -11.23
N THR A 119 -12.04 -17.73 -10.46
CA THR A 119 -10.87 -17.00 -10.98
C THR A 119 -10.08 -17.86 -11.97
N MET A 120 -9.93 -19.16 -11.70
CA MET A 120 -9.35 -20.13 -12.64
C MET A 120 -10.17 -20.26 -13.93
N SER A 121 -11.50 -20.30 -13.83
CA SER A 121 -12.37 -20.38 -15.02
C SER A 121 -12.26 -19.12 -15.88
N VAL A 122 -12.12 -17.93 -15.26
CA VAL A 122 -11.84 -16.68 -16.00
C VAL A 122 -10.46 -16.74 -16.68
N MET A 123 -9.48 -17.38 -16.06
CA MET A 123 -8.18 -17.61 -16.68
C MET A 123 -8.31 -18.52 -17.91
N ASP A 124 -9.11 -19.59 -17.82
CA ASP A 124 -9.36 -20.54 -18.91
C ASP A 124 -10.11 -19.89 -20.09
N VAL A 125 -11.05 -18.99 -19.81
CA VAL A 125 -11.69 -18.14 -20.86
C VAL A 125 -10.63 -17.36 -21.63
N ASN A 126 -9.52 -16.95 -21.00
CA ASN A 126 -8.47 -16.16 -21.64
C ASN A 126 -7.23 -16.99 -22.05
N ALA A 127 -7.31 -18.31 -21.96
CA ALA A 127 -6.25 -19.21 -22.38
C ALA A 127 -6.08 -19.20 -23.91
N ASP A 128 -4.89 -19.62 -24.36
CA ASP A 128 -4.53 -19.73 -25.77
C ASP A 128 -3.36 -20.69 -25.91
N LEU A 129 -3.67 -21.94 -26.24
CA LEU A 129 -2.68 -23.02 -26.30
C LEU A 129 -1.63 -22.79 -27.39
N GLU A 130 -2.01 -22.14 -28.49
CA GLU A 130 -1.10 -21.86 -29.60
C GLU A 130 -0.07 -20.78 -29.25
N GLU A 131 -0.46 -19.80 -28.42
CA GLU A 131 0.41 -18.73 -27.94
C GLU A 131 1.06 -19.03 -26.58
N GLY A 132 1.04 -20.29 -26.14
CA GLY A 132 1.71 -20.72 -24.89
C GLY A 132 1.04 -20.24 -23.60
N ARG A 133 -0.28 -20.00 -23.63
CA ARG A 133 -1.12 -19.72 -22.45
C ARG A 133 -1.94 -20.98 -22.13
N PRO A 134 -1.38 -21.93 -21.35
CA PRO A 134 -2.07 -23.17 -20.99
C PRO A 134 -3.27 -22.91 -20.08
N LEU A 135 -4.11 -23.93 -19.89
CA LEU A 135 -5.23 -23.85 -18.96
C LEU A 135 -4.75 -23.75 -17.51
N SER A 136 -5.60 -23.19 -16.66
CA SER A 136 -5.35 -23.02 -15.23
C SER A 136 -5.03 -24.35 -14.53
N GLU A 137 -5.67 -25.45 -14.95
CA GLU A 137 -5.41 -26.79 -14.42
C GLU A 137 -3.96 -27.24 -14.66
N GLU A 138 -3.38 -26.89 -15.81
CA GLU A 138 -2.00 -27.26 -16.13
C GLU A 138 -1.00 -26.43 -15.31
N ILE A 139 -1.30 -25.15 -15.08
CA ILE A 139 -0.43 -24.24 -14.30
C ILE A 139 -0.48 -24.56 -12.81
N PHE A 140 -1.65 -24.84 -12.28
CA PHE A 140 -1.89 -25.01 -10.85
C PHE A 140 -2.13 -26.49 -10.46
N LYS A 141 -1.69 -27.44 -11.29
CA LYS A 141 -1.93 -28.87 -11.13
C LYS A 141 -1.63 -29.41 -9.72
N GLU A 142 -0.48 -29.04 -9.17
CA GLU A 142 -0.07 -29.48 -7.84
C GLU A 142 -0.98 -28.91 -6.74
N ASP A 143 -1.43 -27.68 -6.93
CA ASP A 143 -2.25 -26.95 -5.98
C ASP A 143 -3.67 -27.49 -5.96
N ILE A 144 -4.26 -27.71 -7.13
CA ILE A 144 -5.58 -28.34 -7.30
C ILE A 144 -5.60 -29.73 -6.64
N LYS A 145 -4.53 -30.52 -6.87
CA LYS A 145 -4.39 -31.84 -6.25
C LYS A 145 -4.31 -31.75 -4.72
N TYR A 146 -3.58 -30.77 -4.20
CA TYR A 146 -3.46 -30.55 -2.75
C TYR A 146 -4.80 -30.14 -2.12
N LEU A 147 -5.57 -29.30 -2.81
CA LEU A 147 -6.84 -28.78 -2.33
C LEU A 147 -7.94 -29.83 -2.26
N GLU A 148 -7.74 -31.01 -2.87
CA GLU A 148 -8.81 -31.97 -3.13
C GLU A 148 -10.07 -31.25 -3.66
N LEU A 149 -9.91 -30.33 -4.63
CA LEU A 149 -11.05 -29.65 -5.24
C LEU A 149 -11.96 -30.74 -5.84
N LYS A 150 -13.01 -31.09 -5.09
CA LYS A 150 -13.82 -32.30 -5.26
C LYS A 150 -14.97 -32.10 -6.24
N GLU A 151 -15.26 -30.88 -6.64
CA GLU A 151 -16.36 -30.60 -7.55
C GLU A 151 -15.90 -30.76 -9.00
N GLU A 152 -16.43 -31.78 -9.67
CA GLU A 152 -16.48 -31.80 -11.12
C GLU A 152 -17.28 -30.57 -11.58
N LEU A 153 -16.61 -29.66 -12.29
CA LEU A 153 -17.25 -28.48 -12.84
C LEU A 153 -18.38 -28.91 -13.79
N PRO A 154 -19.55 -28.24 -13.78
CA PRO A 154 -20.66 -28.58 -14.66
C PRO A 154 -20.41 -28.19 -16.14
N PHE A 155 -19.20 -27.71 -16.46
CA PHE A 155 -18.75 -27.28 -17.77
C PHE A 155 -17.31 -27.76 -18.00
N ASP A 156 -16.92 -27.81 -19.27
CA ASP A 156 -15.59 -28.16 -19.73
C ASP A 156 -14.73 -26.88 -19.90
N SER A 157 -13.71 -26.72 -19.06
CA SER A 157 -12.77 -25.58 -19.13
C SER A 157 -12.11 -25.41 -20.50
N ASN A 158 -11.83 -26.51 -21.21
CA ASN A 158 -11.21 -26.46 -22.55
C ASN A 158 -12.10 -25.75 -23.58
N LYS A 159 -13.40 -25.70 -23.33
CA LYS A 159 -14.40 -25.12 -24.24
C LYS A 159 -14.79 -23.69 -23.88
N LEU A 160 -14.09 -23.04 -22.96
CA LEU A 160 -14.38 -21.64 -22.59
C LEU A 160 -13.70 -20.62 -23.51
N MET A 161 -12.61 -21.00 -24.19
CA MET A 161 -11.78 -20.11 -25.00
C MET A 161 -12.51 -19.45 -26.19
N LEU A 162 -13.63 -20.01 -26.66
CA LEU A 162 -14.40 -19.44 -27.78
C LEU A 162 -15.04 -18.08 -27.43
N TYR A 163 -15.24 -17.81 -26.14
CA TYR A 163 -15.83 -16.56 -25.62
C TYR A 163 -14.78 -15.60 -25.05
N ALA A 164 -13.51 -15.87 -25.32
CA ALA A 164 -12.40 -14.98 -25.00
C ALA A 164 -12.55 -13.63 -25.70
N PHE A 165 -11.86 -12.60 -25.20
CA PHE A 165 -11.88 -11.26 -25.82
C PHE A 165 -11.35 -11.28 -27.25
N ASP A 166 -12.02 -10.51 -28.12
CA ASP A 166 -11.64 -10.34 -29.53
C ASP A 166 -10.26 -9.68 -29.69
N VAL A 167 -9.85 -8.84 -28.75
CA VAL A 167 -8.54 -8.15 -28.77
C VAL A 167 -7.49 -8.99 -28.05
N LYS A 168 -6.48 -9.47 -28.80
CA LYS A 168 -5.42 -10.34 -28.29
C LYS A 168 -4.62 -9.74 -27.11
N GLU A 169 -4.30 -8.45 -27.17
CA GLU A 169 -3.53 -7.76 -26.11
C GLU A 169 -4.29 -7.71 -24.77
N ASP A 170 -5.60 -7.51 -24.83
CA ASP A 170 -6.47 -7.54 -23.65
C ASP A 170 -6.52 -8.95 -23.05
N ARG A 171 -6.60 -9.98 -23.89
CA ARG A 171 -6.60 -11.39 -23.45
C ARG A 171 -5.32 -11.74 -22.69
N HIS A 172 -4.16 -11.34 -23.21
CA HIS A 172 -2.87 -11.61 -22.56
C HIS A 172 -2.74 -10.92 -21.19
N SER A 173 -3.14 -9.64 -21.10
CA SER A 173 -3.09 -8.88 -19.85
C SER A 173 -4.05 -9.43 -18.79
N VAL A 174 -5.27 -9.80 -19.18
CA VAL A 174 -6.24 -10.43 -18.27
C VAL A 174 -5.74 -11.78 -17.79
N TYR A 175 -5.28 -12.66 -18.69
CA TYR A 175 -4.76 -13.98 -18.33
C TYR A 175 -3.64 -13.90 -17.28
N ASN A 176 -2.62 -13.06 -17.52
CA ASN A 176 -1.52 -12.88 -16.58
C ASN A 176 -1.97 -12.19 -15.29
N GLY A 177 -2.90 -11.25 -15.38
CA GLY A 177 -3.45 -10.56 -14.23
C GLY A 177 -4.15 -11.55 -13.30
N VAL A 178 -5.10 -12.30 -13.84
CA VAL A 178 -5.88 -13.35 -13.17
C VAL A 178 -4.97 -14.41 -12.54
N LYS A 179 -3.86 -14.78 -13.19
CA LYS A 179 -2.86 -15.69 -12.63
C LYS A 179 -2.33 -15.23 -11.26
N PHE A 180 -2.10 -13.93 -11.06
CA PHE A 180 -1.69 -13.39 -9.75
C PHE A 180 -2.80 -13.51 -8.70
N PHE A 181 -4.06 -13.28 -9.08
CA PHE A 181 -5.21 -13.45 -8.19
C PHE A 181 -5.33 -14.92 -7.74
N VAL A 182 -5.29 -15.87 -8.67
CA VAL A 182 -5.31 -17.31 -8.35
C VAL A 182 -4.16 -17.67 -7.41
N THR A 183 -2.93 -17.25 -7.74
CA THR A 183 -1.75 -17.54 -6.91
C THR A 183 -1.92 -17.04 -5.47
N ARG A 184 -2.46 -15.82 -5.29
CA ARG A 184 -2.74 -15.27 -3.95
C ARG A 184 -3.83 -16.06 -3.22
N LEU A 185 -4.93 -16.40 -3.89
CA LEU A 185 -6.03 -17.14 -3.27
C LEU A 185 -5.60 -18.56 -2.84
N LEU A 186 -4.81 -19.24 -3.68
CA LEU A 186 -4.21 -20.53 -3.37
C LEU A 186 -3.27 -20.45 -2.15
N ASP A 187 -2.43 -19.41 -2.07
CA ASP A 187 -1.56 -19.19 -0.91
C ASP A 187 -2.36 -18.96 0.38
N LEU A 188 -3.44 -18.16 0.32
CA LEU A 188 -4.35 -17.94 1.46
C LEU A 188 -4.99 -19.25 1.93
N TYR A 189 -5.50 -20.06 0.99
CA TYR A 189 -6.09 -21.35 1.34
C TYR A 189 -5.07 -22.29 1.99
N LYS A 190 -3.87 -22.41 1.41
CA LYS A 190 -2.81 -23.31 1.91
C LYS A 190 -2.30 -22.91 3.28
N THR A 191 -2.09 -21.61 3.49
CA THR A 191 -1.49 -21.09 4.72
C THR A 191 -2.52 -20.89 5.84
N LYS A 192 -3.82 -20.88 5.52
CA LYS A 192 -4.92 -20.51 6.42
C LYS A 192 -4.68 -19.16 7.10
N GLU A 193 -3.98 -18.26 6.40
CA GLU A 193 -3.73 -16.91 6.87
C GLU A 193 -4.97 -16.05 6.75
N LYS A 194 -5.15 -15.12 7.70
CA LYS A 194 -6.27 -14.17 7.65
C LYS A 194 -6.17 -13.36 6.35
N ARG A 195 -7.20 -13.43 5.51
CA ARG A 195 -7.30 -12.60 4.31
C ARG A 195 -7.34 -11.12 4.70
N LEU A 196 -6.49 -10.33 4.04
CA LEU A 196 -6.47 -8.88 4.21
C LEU A 196 -6.94 -8.18 2.93
N GLU A 197 -8.00 -7.38 3.07
CA GLU A 197 -8.53 -6.46 2.06
C GLU A 197 -8.65 -5.05 2.69
N LEU A 198 -8.87 -4.01 1.87
CA LEU A 198 -8.88 -2.62 2.33
C LEU A 198 -10.05 -2.25 3.24
N ASP A 199 -11.14 -3.00 3.15
CA ASP A 199 -12.35 -2.89 3.96
C ASP A 199 -12.37 -3.86 5.15
N ILE A 200 -11.41 -4.77 5.26
CA ILE A 200 -11.26 -5.68 6.40
C ILE A 200 -10.45 -5.01 7.50
N ALA A 201 -11.04 -4.92 8.69
CA ALA A 201 -10.36 -4.41 9.88
C ALA A 201 -9.21 -5.33 10.33
N SER A 202 -7.99 -4.79 10.32
CA SER A 202 -6.81 -5.44 10.89
C SER A 202 -5.75 -4.38 11.26
N PRO A 203 -4.78 -4.70 12.15
CA PRO A 203 -3.66 -3.80 12.44
C PRO A 203 -2.84 -3.46 11.19
N TRP A 204 -2.74 -4.39 10.25
CA TRP A 204 -1.97 -4.23 9.03
C TRP A 204 -2.71 -3.39 7.99
N THR A 205 -4.03 -3.57 7.88
CA THR A 205 -4.90 -2.74 7.04
C THR A 205 -4.85 -1.29 7.52
N PHE A 206 -4.91 -1.06 8.85
CA PHE A 206 -4.72 0.28 9.42
C PHE A 206 -3.38 0.89 8.99
N TYR A 207 -2.27 0.15 9.18
CA TYR A 207 -0.94 0.64 8.83
C TYR A 207 -0.87 1.02 7.34
N VAL A 208 -1.23 0.08 6.46
CA VAL A 208 -1.16 0.26 5.00
C VAL A 208 -2.08 1.37 4.53
N ARG A 209 -3.28 1.49 5.08
CA ARG A 209 -4.18 2.61 4.78
C ARG A 209 -3.53 3.94 5.17
N LYS A 210 -2.90 3.99 6.34
CA LYS A 210 -2.29 5.21 6.87
C LYS A 210 -1.06 5.66 6.07
N VAL A 211 -0.23 4.71 5.63
CA VAL A 211 1.02 5.04 4.93
C VAL A 211 0.88 5.01 3.41
N GLY A 212 -0.07 4.27 2.85
CA GLY A 212 -0.20 4.03 1.41
C GLY A 212 -1.39 4.71 0.73
N PHE A 213 -2.57 4.69 1.36
CA PHE A 213 -3.83 5.09 0.70
C PHE A 213 -4.30 6.49 1.08
N GLU A 214 -4.14 6.90 2.35
CA GLU A 214 -4.45 8.27 2.76
C GLU A 214 -3.40 9.24 2.17
N GLY A 215 -3.65 9.75 0.96
CA GLY A 215 -2.70 10.57 0.22
C GLY A 215 -2.16 11.79 0.99
N PHE A 216 -2.95 12.34 1.92
CA PHE A 216 -2.54 13.47 2.77
C PHE A 216 -1.74 13.05 4.02
N SER A 217 -1.83 11.78 4.46
CA SER A 217 -1.30 11.32 5.74
C SER A 217 0.22 11.48 5.84
N VAL A 218 0.98 10.92 4.90
CA VAL A 218 2.45 11.03 4.90
C VAL A 218 2.93 12.49 4.73
N PRO A 219 2.39 13.30 3.79
CA PRO A 219 2.74 14.72 3.70
C PRO A 219 2.47 15.51 4.99
N VAL A 220 1.32 15.31 5.63
CA VAL A 220 0.97 16.01 6.88
C VAL A 220 1.89 15.58 8.03
N LEU A 221 2.13 14.27 8.21
CA LEU A 221 3.04 13.77 9.25
C LEU A 221 4.46 14.32 9.08
N CYS A 222 5.00 14.29 7.86
CA CYS A 222 6.31 14.84 7.55
C CYS A 222 6.41 16.35 7.88
N THR A 223 5.35 17.10 7.56
CA THR A 223 5.27 18.53 7.86
C THR A 223 5.23 18.80 9.36
N ILE A 224 4.44 18.03 10.11
CA ILE A 224 4.38 18.11 11.58
C ILE A 224 5.76 17.87 12.19
N PHE A 225 6.50 16.85 11.72
CA PHE A 225 7.84 16.58 12.24
C PHE A 225 8.86 17.65 11.86
N LEU A 226 8.81 18.19 10.65
CA LEU A 226 9.67 19.31 10.25
C LEU A 226 9.46 20.54 11.18
N VAL A 227 8.21 20.90 11.43
CA VAL A 227 7.87 22.03 12.33
C VAL A 227 8.23 21.72 13.78
N TYR A 228 7.94 20.51 14.25
CA TYR A 228 8.27 20.05 15.60
C TYR A 228 9.77 20.15 15.88
N THR A 229 10.59 19.63 14.97
CA THR A 229 12.04 19.54 15.15
C THR A 229 12.69 20.93 15.25
N CYS A 230 12.30 21.88 14.40
CA CYS A 230 12.75 23.27 14.54
C CYS A 230 12.24 23.92 15.83
N SER A 231 10.96 23.72 16.18
CA SER A 231 10.35 24.32 17.36
C SER A 231 11.03 23.88 18.66
N MET A 232 11.45 22.61 18.74
CA MET A 232 12.20 22.08 19.86
C MET A 232 13.56 22.77 20.04
N VAL A 233 14.30 22.98 18.94
CA VAL A 233 15.59 23.72 19.00
C VAL A 233 15.38 25.18 19.42
N VAL A 234 14.34 25.84 18.91
CA VAL A 234 13.99 27.21 19.29
C VAL A 234 13.67 27.32 20.80
N GLU A 235 12.92 26.37 21.34
CA GLU A 235 12.55 26.35 22.76
C GLU A 235 13.74 26.04 23.68
N ASP A 236 14.65 25.15 23.27
CA ASP A 236 15.88 24.85 24.00
C ASP A 236 16.84 26.06 24.03
N ARG A 237 16.83 26.90 22.99
CA ARG A 237 17.54 28.19 23.02
C ARG A 237 16.91 29.16 24.02
N LYS A 238 15.57 29.27 24.01
CA LYS A 238 14.83 30.17 24.91
C LYS A 238 15.02 29.81 26.38
N SER A 239 15.07 28.52 26.71
CA SER A 239 15.26 28.01 28.07
C SER A 239 16.70 28.13 28.60
N ARG A 240 17.63 28.74 27.84
CA ARG A 240 19.09 28.81 28.11
C ARG A 240 19.77 27.45 28.31
N SER A 241 19.06 26.34 28.11
CA SER A 241 19.64 24.99 28.22
C SER A 241 20.73 24.76 27.17
N MET A 242 20.63 25.43 26.02
CA MET A 242 21.67 25.44 24.99
C MET A 242 22.95 26.17 25.41
N GLN A 243 22.89 27.15 26.31
CA GLN A 243 24.09 27.79 26.86
C GLN A 243 24.87 26.83 27.78
N LEU A 244 24.16 25.98 28.54
CA LEU A 244 24.81 24.96 29.38
C LEU A 244 25.56 23.91 28.56
N VAL A 245 25.03 23.52 27.41
CA VAL A 245 25.71 22.58 26.48
C VAL A 245 26.91 23.24 25.80
N LYS A 246 26.84 24.55 25.52
CA LYS A 246 27.94 25.34 24.94
C LYS A 246 29.13 25.53 25.89
N VAL A 247 28.92 25.44 27.20
CA VAL A 247 29.98 25.57 28.23
C VAL A 247 30.81 24.28 28.34
N LEU A 248 30.32 23.15 27.80
CA LEU A 248 31.10 21.91 27.77
C LEU A 248 32.32 22.09 26.85
N PRO A 249 33.51 21.60 27.24
CA PRO A 249 34.74 21.72 26.45
C PRO A 249 34.73 20.73 25.27
N LYS A 250 33.76 20.87 24.36
CA LYS A 250 33.56 20.01 23.20
C LYS A 250 33.48 20.86 21.93
N ASN A 251 33.94 20.30 20.81
CA ASN A 251 33.89 20.97 19.51
C ASN A 251 32.45 21.39 19.15
N ARG A 252 32.28 22.53 18.47
CA ARG A 252 30.96 23.05 18.07
C ARG A 252 30.11 22.03 17.29
N GLY A 253 30.75 21.13 16.54
CA GLY A 253 30.13 19.99 15.86
C GLY A 253 29.42 18.99 16.79
N TYR A 254 29.88 18.86 18.04
CA TYR A 254 29.22 18.06 19.07
C TYR A 254 27.83 18.61 19.40
N ILE A 255 27.66 19.94 19.40
CA ILE A 255 26.36 20.57 19.69
C ILE A 255 25.33 20.13 18.65
N PHE A 256 25.68 20.21 17.36
CA PHE A 256 24.82 19.75 16.27
C PHE A 256 24.45 18.27 16.42
N GLY A 257 25.45 17.38 16.54
CA GLY A 257 25.19 15.94 16.66
C GLY A 257 24.37 15.59 17.90
N HIS A 258 24.59 16.30 19.00
CA HIS A 258 23.85 16.14 20.24
C HIS A 258 22.36 16.50 20.10
N TYR A 259 22.04 17.68 19.54
CA TYR A 259 20.64 18.08 19.33
C TYR A 259 19.94 17.25 18.28
N TYR A 260 20.62 16.95 17.17
CA TYR A 260 20.08 16.12 16.11
C TYR A 260 19.70 14.73 16.65
N THR A 261 20.61 14.05 17.36
CA THR A 261 20.33 12.71 17.92
C THR A 261 19.23 12.73 18.97
N ALA A 262 19.21 13.71 19.88
CA ALA A 262 18.18 13.80 20.93
C ALA A 262 16.77 14.01 20.36
N ILE A 263 16.63 14.93 19.39
CA ILE A 263 15.35 15.23 18.74
C ILE A 263 14.94 14.10 17.79
N LEU A 264 15.88 13.48 17.08
CA LEU A 264 15.58 12.33 16.24
C LEU A 264 15.03 11.16 17.05
N LEU A 265 15.64 10.87 18.21
CA LEU A 265 15.14 9.85 19.13
C LEU A 265 13.74 10.19 19.63
N SER A 266 13.43 11.47 19.90
CA SER A 266 12.07 11.85 20.31
C SER A 266 11.07 11.68 19.18
N VAL A 267 11.41 12.02 17.94
CA VAL A 267 10.57 11.76 16.75
C VAL A 267 10.26 10.27 16.61
N PHE A 268 11.26 9.39 16.73
CA PHE A 268 11.04 7.94 16.68
C PHE A 268 10.13 7.45 17.79
N ILE A 269 10.34 7.90 19.04
CA ILE A 269 9.50 7.49 20.17
C ILE A 269 8.05 7.97 19.97
N ILE A 270 7.83 9.20 19.50
CA ILE A 270 6.49 9.73 19.18
C ILE A 270 5.83 8.85 18.12
N LEU A 271 6.54 8.53 17.03
CA LEU A 271 6.05 7.66 15.97
C LEU A 271 5.68 6.27 16.50
N ILE A 272 6.59 5.64 17.26
CA ILE A 272 6.37 4.31 17.84
C ILE A 272 5.12 4.34 18.72
N ILE A 273 5.02 5.26 19.68
CA ILE A 273 3.86 5.34 20.58
C ILE A 273 2.57 5.57 19.78
N SER A 274 2.59 6.51 18.84
CA SER A 274 1.40 6.90 18.10
C SER A 274 0.86 5.81 17.17
N PHE A 275 1.72 4.98 16.57
CA PHE A 275 1.30 3.87 15.72
C PHE A 275 1.07 2.58 16.51
N LEU A 276 1.83 2.35 17.58
CA LEU A 276 1.73 1.14 18.39
C LEU A 276 0.37 1.05 19.09
N ILE A 277 -0.16 2.16 19.60
CA ILE A 277 -1.48 2.17 20.27
C ILE A 277 -2.60 1.68 19.33
N PRO A 278 -2.81 2.26 18.13
CA PRO A 278 -3.78 1.75 17.16
C PRO A 278 -3.50 0.32 16.71
N ILE A 279 -2.24 -0.05 16.46
CA ILE A 279 -1.87 -1.41 16.03
C ILE A 279 -2.25 -2.43 17.12
N LEU A 280 -1.94 -2.14 18.39
CA LEU A 280 -2.32 -3.00 19.50
C LEU A 280 -3.83 -3.07 19.67
N PHE A 281 -4.52 -1.92 19.61
CA PHE A 281 -5.98 -1.88 19.70
C PHE A 281 -6.64 -2.74 18.62
N MET A 282 -6.24 -2.56 17.36
CA MET A 282 -6.75 -3.33 16.23
C MET A 282 -6.37 -4.81 16.32
N GLY A 283 -5.15 -5.12 16.75
CA GLY A 283 -4.70 -6.50 16.87
C GLY A 283 -5.34 -7.27 18.03
N ILE A 284 -5.65 -6.61 19.16
CA ILE A 284 -6.42 -7.22 20.25
C ILE A 284 -7.85 -7.53 19.80
N ARG A 285 -8.45 -6.62 19.00
CA ARG A 285 -9.84 -6.76 18.57
C ARG A 285 -10.05 -7.72 17.40
N HIS A 286 -9.13 -7.71 16.44
CA HIS A 286 -9.27 -8.39 15.14
C HIS A 286 -8.16 -9.41 14.84
N GLY A 287 -7.23 -9.62 15.76
CA GLY A 287 -6.07 -10.49 15.58
C GLY A 287 -4.91 -9.84 14.83
N PHE A 288 -3.70 -10.42 14.99
CA PHE A 288 -2.46 -10.00 14.33
C PHE A 288 -2.11 -10.85 13.09
N GLY A 289 -2.97 -11.78 12.69
CA GLY A 289 -2.77 -12.60 11.48
C GLY A 289 -2.73 -11.78 10.20
N GLY A 290 -2.20 -12.38 9.13
CA GLY A 290 -2.21 -11.80 7.79
C GLY A 290 -0.88 -11.20 7.32
N LEU A 291 0.20 -11.27 8.11
CA LEU A 291 1.53 -10.76 7.71
C LEU A 291 2.14 -11.49 6.50
N ARG A 292 1.65 -12.68 6.17
CA ARG A 292 2.08 -13.45 5.00
C ARG A 292 1.26 -13.17 3.74
N ASN A 293 0.21 -12.34 3.81
CA ASN A 293 -0.58 -11.98 2.63
C ASN A 293 0.33 -11.49 1.51
N LEU A 294 0.15 -12.06 0.33
CA LEU A 294 0.93 -11.70 -0.85
C LEU A 294 0.44 -10.37 -1.43
N ILE A 295 1.40 -9.51 -1.75
CA ILE A 295 1.21 -8.16 -2.32
C ILE A 295 2.11 -8.01 -3.54
N LEU A 296 1.61 -7.34 -4.57
CA LEU A 296 2.37 -7.05 -5.79
C LEU A 296 3.43 -5.96 -5.56
N VAL A 297 4.62 -6.21 -6.09
CA VAL A 297 5.80 -5.35 -5.98
C VAL A 297 6.53 -5.31 -7.31
N ASP A 298 7.13 -4.18 -7.66
CA ASP A 298 8.10 -4.08 -8.76
C ASP A 298 9.53 -4.40 -8.27
N PRO A 299 10.07 -5.61 -8.53
CA PRO A 299 11.41 -5.95 -8.13
C PRO A 299 12.48 -5.13 -8.87
N LYS A 300 12.22 -4.69 -10.12
CA LYS A 300 13.19 -3.88 -10.88
C LYS A 300 13.44 -2.53 -10.21
N GLY A 301 12.42 -1.97 -9.57
CA GLY A 301 12.53 -0.74 -8.78
C GLY A 301 13.54 -0.82 -7.62
N PHE A 302 13.93 -2.01 -7.17
CA PHE A 302 14.97 -2.19 -6.14
C PHE A 302 16.40 -2.08 -6.67
N THR A 303 16.61 -2.27 -7.97
CA THR A 303 17.95 -2.31 -8.57
C THR A 303 18.15 -1.27 -9.68
N SER A 304 17.06 -0.71 -10.21
CA SER A 304 17.07 0.24 -11.33
C SER A 304 16.48 1.58 -10.93
N PHE A 305 17.02 2.65 -11.50
CA PHE A 305 16.45 3.99 -11.35
C PHE A 305 15.14 4.13 -12.13
N ASN A 306 14.92 3.28 -13.13
CA ASN A 306 13.68 3.23 -13.91
C ASN A 306 12.85 2.03 -13.45
N GLY A 307 11.60 2.29 -13.10
CA GLY A 307 10.63 1.25 -12.75
C GLY A 307 10.01 0.63 -13.99
N TYR A 308 9.04 -0.25 -13.80
CA TYR A 308 8.23 -0.74 -14.90
C TYR A 308 7.36 0.37 -15.51
N GLU A 309 7.02 0.21 -16.79
CA GLU A 309 6.12 1.13 -17.49
C GLU A 309 4.67 0.90 -17.04
N HIS A 310 4.02 1.99 -16.63
CA HIS A 310 2.63 1.97 -16.17
C HIS A 310 1.93 3.29 -16.51
N VAL A 311 0.60 3.24 -16.57
CA VAL A 311 -0.26 4.43 -16.62
C VAL A 311 -0.65 4.85 -15.20
N ASP A 312 -1.10 6.09 -15.01
CA ASP A 312 -1.56 6.59 -13.69
C ASP A 312 -2.98 6.11 -13.36
N ILE A 313 -3.20 4.81 -13.50
CA ILE A 313 -4.41 4.10 -13.12
C ILE A 313 -3.97 2.98 -12.19
N TRP A 314 -4.70 2.81 -11.08
CA TRP A 314 -4.28 1.92 -10.02
C TRP A 314 -5.36 0.88 -9.73
N GLY A 315 -4.92 -0.35 -9.50
CA GLY A 315 -5.74 -1.44 -8.98
C GLY A 315 -5.26 -1.86 -7.60
N THR A 316 -5.99 -2.79 -7.00
CA THR A 316 -5.65 -3.36 -5.69
C THR A 316 -5.66 -4.87 -5.75
N LEU A 317 -4.68 -5.49 -5.12
CA LEU A 317 -4.66 -6.92 -4.82
C LEU A 317 -4.47 -7.07 -3.31
N GLY A 318 -5.52 -7.50 -2.60
CA GLY A 318 -5.52 -7.41 -1.14
C GLY A 318 -5.43 -5.97 -0.68
N ILE A 319 -4.57 -5.72 0.31
CA ILE A 319 -4.23 -4.38 0.78
C ILE A 319 -3.15 -3.68 -0.06
N GLY A 320 -2.61 -4.32 -1.10
CA GLY A 320 -1.58 -3.76 -1.96
C GLY A 320 -2.15 -2.96 -3.13
N ARG A 321 -1.61 -1.78 -3.40
CA ARG A 321 -1.90 -1.00 -4.62
C ARG A 321 -0.87 -1.31 -5.70
N PHE A 322 -1.30 -1.52 -6.94
CA PHE A 322 -0.41 -1.62 -8.09
C PHE A 322 -0.81 -0.61 -9.16
N ALA A 323 0.16 -0.07 -9.90
CA ALA A 323 -0.13 0.71 -11.10
C ALA A 323 -0.26 -0.24 -12.30
N THR A 324 -1.25 0.00 -13.14
CA THR A 324 -1.54 -0.86 -14.29
C THR A 324 -0.72 -0.47 -15.51
N SER A 325 -0.34 -1.44 -16.35
CA SER A 325 0.22 -1.18 -17.68
C SER A 325 -0.85 -1.02 -18.77
N SER A 326 -2.08 -1.48 -18.51
CA SER A 326 -3.22 -1.35 -19.44
C SER A 326 -4.55 -1.29 -18.69
N MET A 327 -5.56 -0.59 -19.22
CA MET A 327 -6.91 -0.60 -18.66
C MET A 327 -7.78 -1.54 -19.48
N ASN A 328 -8.41 -2.53 -18.83
CA ASN A 328 -9.41 -3.36 -19.47
C ASN A 328 -10.81 -2.84 -19.11
N MET A 329 -11.64 -2.50 -20.09
CA MET A 329 -12.98 -1.94 -19.84
C MET A 329 -13.91 -2.88 -19.06
N ASN A 330 -13.68 -4.19 -19.14
CA ASN A 330 -14.56 -5.21 -18.53
C ASN A 330 -14.03 -5.76 -17.20
N HIS A 331 -12.72 -5.69 -16.96
CA HIS A 331 -12.10 -6.23 -15.74
C HIS A 331 -11.29 -5.21 -14.92
N GLY A 332 -11.26 -3.94 -15.34
CA GLY A 332 -10.56 -2.87 -14.63
C GLY A 332 -9.04 -2.90 -14.82
N ALA A 333 -8.33 -2.50 -13.77
CA ALA A 333 -6.87 -2.42 -13.77
C ALA A 333 -6.24 -3.82 -13.59
N MET A 334 -5.45 -4.26 -14.56
CA MET A 334 -4.74 -5.55 -14.51
C MET A 334 -3.27 -5.36 -14.11
N PRO A 335 -2.72 -6.19 -13.22
CA PRO A 335 -1.33 -6.05 -12.83
C PRO A 335 -0.40 -6.40 -14.00
N SER A 336 0.70 -5.65 -14.11
CA SER A 336 1.73 -5.92 -15.11
C SER A 336 2.42 -7.26 -14.84
N ASN A 337 2.84 -7.95 -15.91
CA ASN A 337 3.66 -9.17 -15.82
C ASN A 337 5.06 -8.94 -15.24
N GLN A 338 5.48 -7.69 -15.07
CA GLN A 338 6.75 -7.32 -14.45
C GLN A 338 6.68 -7.28 -12.91
N LEU A 339 5.48 -7.38 -12.34
CA LEU A 339 5.28 -7.38 -10.90
C LEU A 339 5.47 -8.80 -10.33
N GLU A 340 5.87 -8.87 -9.07
CA GLU A 340 6.03 -10.12 -8.32
C GLU A 340 5.26 -10.08 -7.00
N LEU A 341 4.83 -11.25 -6.52
CA LEU A 341 4.10 -11.41 -5.25
C LEU A 341 5.07 -11.59 -4.09
N TYR A 342 5.11 -10.61 -3.19
CA TYR A 342 5.94 -10.64 -1.98
C TYR A 342 5.05 -10.72 -0.74
N PRO A 343 5.45 -11.45 0.31
CA PRO A 343 4.70 -11.46 1.56
C PRO A 343 4.76 -10.07 2.21
N LEU A 344 3.63 -9.65 2.79
CA LEU A 344 3.44 -8.32 3.38
C LEU A 344 4.57 -7.89 4.33
N TRP A 345 5.02 -8.77 5.22
CA TRP A 345 6.11 -8.43 6.16
C TRP A 345 7.41 -8.00 5.44
N LYS A 346 7.72 -8.60 4.28
CA LYS A 346 8.91 -8.26 3.49
C LYS A 346 8.76 -6.87 2.87
N VAL A 347 7.56 -6.56 2.36
CA VAL A 347 7.23 -5.23 1.82
C VAL A 347 7.30 -4.16 2.91
N MET A 348 6.76 -4.45 4.10
CA MET A 348 6.86 -3.55 5.26
C MET A 348 8.33 -3.25 5.60
N GLY A 349 9.17 -4.30 5.68
CA GLY A 349 10.60 -4.14 5.93
C GLY A 349 11.32 -3.30 4.88
N LEU A 350 11.04 -3.55 3.60
CA LEU A 350 11.63 -2.78 2.49
C LEU A 350 11.17 -1.31 2.49
N SER A 351 9.91 -1.04 2.81
CA SER A 351 9.36 0.32 2.90
C SER A 351 9.91 1.11 4.09
N MET A 352 10.36 0.42 5.14
CA MET A 352 10.88 1.06 6.35
C MET A 352 12.20 1.79 6.09
N ILE A 353 13.03 1.32 5.15
CA ILE A 353 14.33 1.91 4.80
C ILE A 353 14.18 3.35 4.28
N PRO A 354 13.48 3.61 3.15
CA PRO A 354 13.28 4.97 2.66
C PRO A 354 12.43 5.82 3.63
N ALA A 355 11.51 5.23 4.40
CA ALA A 355 10.77 5.96 5.43
C ALA A 355 11.68 6.53 6.53
N ILE A 356 12.61 5.71 7.05
CA ILE A 356 13.61 6.14 8.04
C ILE A 356 14.50 7.22 7.43
N LEU A 357 15.04 7.02 6.22
CA LEU A 357 15.90 8.00 5.55
C LEU A 357 15.18 9.35 5.35
N LYS A 358 13.90 9.34 4.96
CA LYS A 358 13.08 10.55 4.83
C LYS A 358 12.91 11.26 6.17
N LEU A 359 12.64 10.52 7.25
CA LEU A 359 12.54 11.09 8.60
C LEU A 359 13.87 11.66 9.10
N LEU A 360 15.00 10.98 8.83
CA LEU A 360 16.34 11.49 9.14
C LEU A 360 16.58 12.83 8.43
N PHE A 361 16.20 12.91 7.16
CA PHE A 361 16.41 14.10 6.32
C PHE A 361 15.54 15.28 6.79
N LEU A 362 14.25 15.07 7.03
CA LEU A 362 13.36 16.14 7.50
C LEU A 362 13.72 16.61 8.91
N THR A 363 14.13 15.70 9.79
CA THR A 363 14.63 16.05 11.12
C THR A 363 15.90 16.88 11.02
N LEU A 364 16.81 16.51 10.10
CA LEU A 364 18.05 17.24 9.86
C LEU A 364 17.76 18.67 9.37
N LEU A 365 16.81 18.84 8.46
CA LEU A 365 16.39 20.16 7.99
C LEU A 365 15.84 21.04 9.11
N GLY A 366 14.88 20.53 9.91
CA GLY A 366 14.29 21.31 10.98
C GLY A 366 15.28 21.67 12.08
N VAL A 367 16.14 20.74 12.49
CA VAL A 367 17.24 21.01 13.43
C VAL A 367 18.24 21.99 12.84
N GLY A 368 18.60 21.84 11.56
CA GLY A 368 19.51 22.72 10.83
C GLY A 368 19.03 24.16 10.80
N ILE A 369 17.76 24.40 10.42
CA ILE A 369 17.14 25.73 10.43
C ILE A 369 17.15 26.30 11.85
N GLY A 370 16.71 25.50 12.83
CA GLY A 370 16.66 25.89 14.23
C GLY A 370 18.02 26.27 14.82
N LEU A 371 19.11 25.62 14.40
CA LEU A 371 20.46 25.95 14.88
C LEU A 371 21.07 27.11 14.11
N CYS A 372 20.88 27.18 12.78
CA CYS A 372 21.54 28.17 11.93
C CYS A 372 20.91 29.57 12.04
N ILE A 373 19.61 29.69 12.32
CA ILE A 373 18.91 30.98 12.35
C ILE A 373 18.69 31.42 13.80
N SER A 374 19.47 32.41 14.27
CA SER A 374 19.42 32.92 15.65
C SER A 374 18.07 33.53 16.05
N ASN A 375 17.41 34.23 15.14
CA ASN A 375 16.11 34.87 15.42
C ASN A 375 14.98 33.83 15.41
N LYS A 376 14.24 33.74 16.53
CA LYS A 376 13.10 32.83 16.70
C LYS A 376 12.05 33.01 15.59
N ASN A 377 11.61 34.25 15.33
CA ASN A 377 10.52 34.52 14.40
C ASN A 377 10.94 34.16 12.96
N THR A 378 12.19 34.48 12.60
CA THR A 378 12.76 34.11 11.31
C THR A 378 12.88 32.60 11.16
N SER A 379 13.33 31.89 12.21
CA SER A 379 13.43 30.42 12.20
C SER A 379 12.07 29.75 11.98
N ILE A 380 11.02 30.26 12.63
CA ILE A 380 9.65 29.77 12.46
C ILE A 380 9.16 30.07 11.04
N LEU A 381 9.33 31.29 10.55
CA LEU A 381 8.90 31.69 9.21
C LEU A 381 9.57 30.83 8.12
N VAL A 382 10.88 30.62 8.22
CA VAL A 382 11.63 29.79 7.26
C VAL A 382 11.15 28.34 7.32
N THR A 383 10.94 27.79 8.52
CA THR A 383 10.43 26.41 8.66
C THR A 383 9.04 26.25 8.06
N SER A 384 8.15 27.21 8.28
CA SER A 384 6.81 27.22 7.68
C SER A 384 6.87 27.29 6.15
N LEU A 385 7.78 28.11 5.59
CA LEU A 385 7.97 28.19 4.15
C LEU A 385 8.50 26.87 3.57
N VAL A 386 9.47 26.22 4.22
CA VAL A 386 9.97 24.90 3.81
C VAL A 386 8.88 23.82 3.92
N ALA A 387 8.04 23.87 4.95
CA ALA A 387 6.89 22.99 5.10
C ALA A 387 5.88 23.13 3.94
N VAL A 388 5.55 24.37 3.55
CA VAL A 388 4.68 24.63 2.41
C VAL A 388 5.31 24.14 1.11
N ILE A 389 6.60 24.43 0.89
CA ILE A 389 7.34 23.93 -0.28
C ILE A 389 7.33 22.39 -0.33
N TYR A 390 7.52 21.73 0.81
CA TYR A 390 7.45 20.28 0.89
C TYR A 390 6.07 19.76 0.47
N ILE A 391 4.97 20.34 0.97
CA ILE A 391 3.61 19.96 0.57
C ILE A 391 3.40 20.17 -0.94
N VAL A 392 3.83 21.29 -1.49
CA VAL A 392 3.75 21.57 -2.92
C VAL A 392 4.49 20.51 -3.74
N PHE A 393 5.69 20.11 -3.32
CA PHE A 393 6.43 19.05 -4.01
C PHE A 393 5.81 17.66 -3.85
N GLN A 394 5.11 17.37 -2.76
CA GLN A 394 4.37 16.11 -2.63
C GLN A 394 3.15 16.06 -3.57
N LEU A 395 2.56 17.21 -3.91
CA LEU A 395 1.39 17.29 -4.78
C LEU A 395 1.75 17.37 -6.27
N TYR A 396 2.79 18.12 -6.62
CA TYR A 396 3.11 18.47 -8.01
C TYR A 396 4.52 18.08 -8.44
N GLY A 397 5.33 17.51 -7.54
CA GLY A 397 6.74 17.22 -7.79
C GLY A 397 7.03 15.81 -8.27
N SER A 398 6.02 15.01 -8.67
CA SER A 398 6.19 13.59 -9.04
C SER A 398 7.32 13.36 -10.05
N ASP A 399 7.48 14.29 -10.99
CA ASP A 399 8.43 14.17 -12.09
C ASP A 399 9.83 14.72 -11.75
N MET A 400 10.01 15.30 -10.56
CA MET A 400 11.27 15.87 -10.11
C MET A 400 12.20 14.79 -9.54
N LEU A 401 12.82 14.02 -10.43
CA LEU A 401 13.51 12.75 -10.14
C LEU A 401 14.68 12.82 -9.13
N PHE A 402 15.23 14.00 -8.86
CA PHE A 402 16.37 14.19 -7.94
C PHE A 402 16.03 15.10 -6.75
N ASN A 403 14.76 15.46 -6.55
CA ASN A 403 14.34 16.30 -5.45
C ASN A 403 13.98 15.45 -4.22
N PRO A 404 14.70 15.54 -3.08
CA PRO A 404 14.37 14.75 -1.90
C PRO A 404 13.02 15.11 -1.27
N LEU A 405 12.49 16.31 -1.58
CA LEU A 405 11.18 16.77 -1.09
C LEU A 405 10.01 16.26 -1.94
N SER A 406 10.23 15.72 -3.15
CA SER A 406 9.18 15.13 -3.98
C SER A 406 9.01 13.62 -3.79
N ILE A 407 9.95 12.96 -3.09
CA ILE A 407 9.85 11.54 -2.78
C ILE A 407 8.56 11.30 -1.98
N GLY A 408 7.63 10.52 -2.54
CA GLY A 408 6.31 10.29 -1.97
C GLY A 408 6.30 9.37 -0.75
N SER A 409 5.22 8.58 -0.61
CA SER A 409 5.15 7.54 0.42
C SER A 409 6.15 6.43 0.14
N ALA A 410 6.93 6.08 1.15
CA ALA A 410 7.86 4.94 1.12
C ALA A 410 7.14 3.61 0.83
N TRP A 411 5.88 3.46 1.27
CA TRP A 411 5.05 2.30 0.96
C TRP A 411 4.79 2.22 -0.54
N ASN A 412 4.24 3.28 -1.14
CA ASN A 412 3.90 3.30 -2.57
C ASN A 412 5.12 3.17 -3.48
N ILE A 413 6.26 3.76 -3.08
CA ILE A 413 7.54 3.60 -3.78
C ILE A 413 8.01 2.14 -3.78
N THR A 414 7.80 1.42 -2.67
CA THR A 414 8.18 0.00 -2.55
C THR A 414 7.31 -0.88 -3.44
N LEU A 415 6.06 -0.51 -3.69
CA LEU A 415 5.16 -1.24 -4.58
C LEU A 415 5.45 -0.98 -6.07
N GLY A 416 6.18 0.10 -6.40
CA GLY A 416 6.65 0.39 -7.76
C GLY A 416 5.73 1.29 -8.60
N GLY A 417 4.56 1.69 -8.08
CA GLY A 417 3.57 2.50 -8.82
C GLY A 417 3.82 4.02 -8.79
N MET A 418 5.07 4.45 -8.66
CA MET A 418 5.46 5.86 -8.53
C MET A 418 6.64 6.18 -9.45
N ALA A 419 6.77 7.44 -9.88
CA ALA A 419 7.89 7.91 -10.69
C ALA A 419 9.28 7.71 -10.02
N PHE A 420 9.32 7.66 -8.69
CA PHE A 420 10.50 7.26 -7.94
C PHE A 420 10.52 5.75 -7.74
N THR A 421 11.57 5.10 -8.23
CA THR A 421 11.88 3.74 -7.79
C THR A 421 12.45 3.73 -6.38
N TRP A 422 12.41 2.56 -5.74
CA TRP A 422 12.92 2.37 -4.39
C TRP A 422 14.41 2.74 -4.29
N VAL A 423 15.26 2.24 -5.21
CA VAL A 423 16.71 2.53 -5.16
C VAL A 423 16.99 4.00 -5.43
N ARG A 424 16.24 4.63 -6.35
CA ARG A 424 16.37 6.06 -6.65
C ARG A 424 16.03 6.89 -5.41
N ALA A 425 14.92 6.57 -4.74
CA ALA A 425 14.53 7.25 -3.51
C ALA A 425 15.59 7.14 -2.41
N VAL A 426 16.14 5.94 -2.21
CA VAL A 426 17.23 5.71 -1.24
C VAL A 426 18.47 6.55 -1.59
N VAL A 427 18.94 6.50 -2.84
CA VAL A 427 20.12 7.26 -3.27
C VAL A 427 19.93 8.76 -3.10
N VAL A 428 18.79 9.30 -3.57
CA VAL A 428 18.50 10.74 -3.46
C VAL A 428 18.44 11.18 -1.99
N LEU A 429 17.83 10.39 -1.11
CA LEU A 429 17.79 10.69 0.33
C LEU A 429 19.18 10.61 0.98
N VAL A 430 19.98 9.61 0.65
CA VAL A 430 21.34 9.46 1.19
C VAL A 430 22.23 10.63 0.76
N VAL A 431 22.19 11.00 -0.53
CA VAL A 431 22.95 12.14 -1.05
C VAL A 431 22.48 13.44 -0.38
N ALA A 432 21.16 13.65 -0.28
CA ALA A 432 20.60 14.83 0.38
C ALA A 432 21.02 14.92 1.86
N LEU A 433 21.01 13.81 2.58
CA LEU A 433 21.50 13.74 3.96
C LEU A 433 22.97 14.14 4.08
N ILE A 434 23.85 13.60 3.22
CA ILE A 434 25.29 13.91 3.24
C ILE A 434 25.52 15.40 2.94
N VAL A 435 24.88 15.93 1.90
CA VAL A 435 25.02 17.34 1.49
C VAL A 435 24.50 18.27 2.58
N SER A 436 23.28 18.05 3.07
CA SER A 436 22.69 18.89 4.13
C SER A 436 23.50 18.84 5.43
N THR A 437 23.98 17.65 5.82
CA THR A 437 24.81 17.51 7.04
C THR A 437 26.11 18.31 6.89
N THR A 438 26.76 18.22 5.73
CA THR A 438 28.00 18.95 5.46
C THR A 438 27.78 20.47 5.53
N ILE A 439 26.74 20.97 4.85
CA ILE A 439 26.40 22.40 4.84
C ILE A 439 26.10 22.91 6.26
N ILE A 440 25.22 22.22 6.99
CA ILE A 440 24.83 22.60 8.36
C ILE A 440 26.05 22.61 9.28
N TYR A 441 26.89 21.57 9.21
CA TYR A 441 28.11 21.47 10.00
C TYR A 441 29.07 22.63 9.71
N THR A 442 29.32 22.93 8.42
CA THR A 442 30.18 24.05 8.04
C THR A 442 29.66 25.38 8.55
N ILE A 443 28.35 25.65 8.44
CA ILE A 443 27.73 26.89 8.96
C ILE A 443 27.92 26.98 10.47
N ILE A 444 27.56 25.93 11.22
CA ILE A 444 27.65 25.93 12.69
C ILE A 444 29.11 26.07 13.18
N SER A 445 30.07 25.48 12.47
CA SER A 445 31.48 25.61 12.84
C SER A 445 31.98 27.07 12.76
N LYS A 446 31.47 27.84 11.80
CA LYS A 446 31.82 29.24 11.54
C LYS A 446 31.00 30.26 12.32
N GLN A 447 29.91 29.85 12.97
CA GLN A 447 29.08 30.77 13.74
C GLN A 447 29.74 31.16 15.07
N ASP A 448 30.04 32.45 15.24
CA ASP A 448 30.45 33.00 16.52
C ASP A 448 29.23 33.16 17.42
N PHE A 449 29.17 32.31 18.44
CA PHE A 449 28.25 32.50 19.55
C PHE A 449 28.88 33.53 20.48
N ASN A 450 28.59 34.81 20.25
CA ASN A 450 28.90 35.86 21.23
C ASN A 450 28.25 35.46 22.57
N VAL A 451 29.10 35.26 23.58
CA VAL A 451 28.75 34.88 24.95
C VAL A 451 28.06 36.03 25.65
#